data_AF-A0A4Z1L0Y7-F1
#
_entry.id   AF-A0A4Z1L0Y7-F1
#
_cell.length_a   1.000
_cell.length_b   1.000
_cell.length_c   1.000
_cell.angle_alpha   90.00
_cell.angle_beta   90.00
_cell.angle_gamma   90.00
#
_symmetry.space_group_name_H-M   'P 1'
#
loop_
_entity.id
_entity.type
_entity.pdbx_description
1 polymer ?
#
loop_
_entity_poly.entity_id
_entity_poly.type
_entity_poly.pdbx_seq_one_letter_code
_entity_poly.pdbx_strand_id
1 'polypeptide(L)'
;MFRAYHHHAEGEEHRVFNKVASSSFNDKNFQAVWTGAIEQTEMMTQKWLDDSSISDLNSDAAKLILHIISKTEDDEKPGPGHTLTYERAISNVFEYNSTIFLTPRPILTPLPFRAHQVVKDYCPLKIHKTAKEAFIEWGRYMEEMRDSTAKHLQTQDLKEEGTLLEHFVKDGTPGLSIPDLSIPEAAILSNIFIFILAGHETSANIFTYPVILLACRPEFQSSLQE
;
A
#
# COMPACT_ATOMS: atom_id res chain seq x y z
N MET A 1 -12.65 -3.21 -9.33
CA MET A 1 -11.22 -3.50 -9.10
C MET A 1 -10.33 -3.50 -10.35
N PHE A 2 -10.34 -4.50 -11.25
CA PHE A 2 -9.42 -4.51 -12.41
C PHE A 2 -9.63 -3.40 -13.47
N ARG A 3 -10.80 -2.75 -13.51
CA ARG A 3 -11.04 -1.53 -14.32
C ARG A 3 -10.44 -0.27 -13.68
N ALA A 4 -10.26 -0.23 -12.36
CA ALA A 4 -9.74 0.91 -11.61
C ALA A 4 -8.24 1.15 -11.86
N TYR A 5 -7.49 0.06 -12.04
CA TYR A 5 -6.02 0.08 -12.11
C TYR A 5 -5.42 0.61 -13.42
N HIS A 6 -6.23 0.81 -14.46
CA HIS A 6 -5.77 1.39 -15.72
C HIS A 6 -6.30 2.81 -15.95
N HIS A 7 -7.02 3.37 -14.97
CA HIS A 7 -7.32 4.80 -14.98
C HIS A 7 -6.10 5.49 -14.39
N HIS A 8 -5.17 5.91 -15.25
CA HIS A 8 -4.20 6.92 -14.89
C HIS A 8 -4.86 8.26 -15.14
N ALA A 9 -4.85 9.12 -14.13
CA ALA A 9 -5.43 10.45 -14.24
C ALA A 9 -4.65 11.22 -15.33
N GLU A 10 -5.31 11.58 -16.43
CA GLU A 10 -4.73 12.36 -17.54
C GLU A 10 -5.37 13.74 -17.61
N GLY A 11 -4.59 14.76 -17.98
CA GLY A 11 -5.08 16.13 -18.16
C GLY A 11 -5.68 16.73 -16.88
N GLU A 12 -6.98 17.03 -16.91
CA GLU A 12 -7.69 17.65 -15.79
C GLU A 12 -7.80 16.73 -14.58
N GLU A 13 -8.01 15.43 -14.78
CA GLU A 13 -8.03 14.45 -13.69
C GLU A 13 -6.70 14.42 -12.94
N HIS A 14 -5.58 14.54 -13.67
CA HIS A 14 -4.23 14.57 -13.07
C HIS A 14 -4.05 15.79 -12.17
N ARG A 15 -4.57 16.95 -12.61
CA ARG A 15 -4.52 18.19 -11.84
C ARG A 15 -5.34 18.08 -10.56
N VAL A 16 -6.54 17.51 -10.64
CA VAL A 16 -7.40 17.26 -9.47
C VAL A 16 -6.70 16.30 -8.51
N PHE A 17 -6.21 15.17 -9.01
CA PHE A 17 -5.43 14.20 -8.23
C PHE A 17 -4.26 14.86 -7.47
N ASN A 18 -3.42 15.63 -8.16
CA ASN A 18 -2.28 16.29 -7.53
C ASN A 18 -2.71 17.30 -6.46
N LYS A 19 -3.82 18.01 -6.69
CA LYS A 19 -4.36 18.96 -5.71
C LYS A 19 -4.84 18.25 -4.45
N VAL A 20 -5.59 17.15 -4.60
CA VAL A 20 -6.07 16.33 -3.48
C VAL A 20 -4.90 15.73 -2.71
N ALA A 21 -3.94 15.14 -3.42
CA ALA A 21 -2.75 14.57 -2.81
C ALA A 21 -1.92 15.62 -2.06
N SER A 22 -1.65 16.76 -2.69
CA SER A 22 -0.84 17.85 -2.09
C SER A 22 -1.40 18.36 -0.75
N SER A 23 -2.73 18.35 -0.59
CA SER A 23 -3.38 18.78 0.67
C SER A 23 -3.05 17.87 1.85
N SER A 24 -2.67 16.62 1.56
CA SER A 24 -2.31 15.61 2.58
C SER A 24 -0.85 15.74 3.04
N PHE A 25 0.00 16.47 2.30
CA PHE A 25 1.41 16.66 2.60
C PHE A 25 1.61 17.95 3.40
N ASN A 26 1.19 17.92 4.67
CA ASN A 26 1.25 19.03 5.61
C ASN A 26 2.05 18.66 6.88
N ASP A 27 2.47 19.67 7.64
CA ASP A 27 3.37 19.52 8.80
C ASP A 27 2.83 18.54 9.85
N LYS A 28 1.51 18.53 10.08
CA LYS A 28 0.89 17.64 11.07
C LYS A 28 0.92 16.19 10.64
N ASN A 29 0.62 15.91 9.38
CA ASN A 29 0.73 14.56 8.83
C ASN A 29 2.19 14.10 8.82
N PHE A 30 3.14 14.99 8.47
CA PHE A 30 4.57 14.68 8.58
C PHE A 30 4.99 14.37 10.00
N GLN A 31 4.52 15.14 10.99
CA GLN A 31 4.80 14.87 12.39
C GLN A 31 4.24 13.51 12.84
N ALA A 32 3.01 13.18 12.44
CA ALA A 32 2.40 11.89 12.78
C ALA A 32 3.14 10.71 12.14
N VAL A 33 3.58 10.84 10.89
CA VAL A 33 4.41 9.84 10.21
C VAL A 33 5.78 9.73 10.87
N TRP A 34 6.40 10.85 11.25
CA TRP A 34 7.70 10.87 11.92
C TRP A 34 7.66 10.14 13.26
N THR A 35 6.66 10.43 14.10
CA THR A 35 6.48 9.73 15.38
C THR A 35 6.29 8.23 15.16
N GLY A 36 5.40 7.84 14.24
CA GLY A 36 5.20 6.42 13.92
C GLY A 36 6.46 5.75 13.37
N ALA A 37 7.26 6.45 12.56
CA ALA A 37 8.52 5.91 12.06
C ALA A 37 9.53 5.62 13.17
N ILE A 38 9.63 6.47 14.18
CA ILE A 38 10.46 6.22 15.37
C ILE A 38 9.96 4.97 16.09
N GLU A 39 8.68 4.92 16.45
CA GLU A 39 8.08 3.81 17.20
C GLU A 39 8.28 2.46 16.49
N GLN A 40 8.02 2.40 15.17
CA GLN A 40 8.17 1.18 14.38
C GLN A 40 9.65 0.77 14.24
N THR A 41 10.57 1.73 14.10
CA THR A 41 12.01 1.45 14.02
C THR A 41 12.56 0.95 15.35
N GLU A 42 12.09 1.48 16.47
CA GLU A 42 12.45 1.01 17.82
C GLU A 42 12.02 -0.44 18.02
N MET A 43 10.78 -0.80 17.64
CA MET A 43 10.30 -2.19 17.71
C MET A 43 11.12 -3.15 16.84
N MET A 44 11.44 -2.74 15.61
CA MET A 44 12.30 -3.52 14.71
C MET A 44 13.71 -3.68 15.28
N THR A 45 14.28 -2.62 15.86
CA THR A 45 15.62 -2.66 16.47
C THR A 45 15.63 -3.59 17.69
N GLN A 46 14.59 -3.55 18.53
CA GLN A 46 14.47 -4.47 19.66
C GLN A 46 14.46 -5.93 19.20
N LYS A 47 13.69 -6.23 18.15
CA LYS A 47 13.67 -7.56 17.53
C LYS A 47 15.05 -7.98 17.02
N TRP A 48 15.79 -7.08 16.37
CA TRP A 48 17.16 -7.35 15.92
C TRP A 48 18.16 -7.56 17.06
N LEU A 49 17.94 -6.95 18.23
CA LEU A 49 18.77 -7.17 19.42
C LEU A 49 18.48 -8.51 20.09
N ASP A 50 17.23 -8.97 20.03
CA ASP A 50 16.81 -10.27 20.55
C ASP A 50 17.27 -11.42 19.63
N ASP A 51 17.33 -11.17 18.32
CA ASP A 51 17.84 -12.11 17.32
C ASP A 51 19.38 -12.09 17.24
N SER A 52 20.00 -13.26 17.10
CA SER A 52 21.47 -13.37 17.01
C SER A 52 22.07 -12.88 15.68
N SER A 53 21.24 -12.65 14.66
CA SER A 53 21.67 -12.20 13.33
C SER A 53 20.51 -11.66 12.49
N ILE A 54 20.76 -10.59 11.73
CA ILE A 54 19.83 -10.07 10.72
C ILE A 54 20.02 -10.90 9.44
N SER A 55 18.99 -11.65 9.06
CA SER A 55 19.05 -12.55 7.90
C SER A 55 18.65 -11.89 6.58
N ASP A 56 17.65 -10.99 6.61
CA ASP A 56 17.16 -10.26 5.44
C ASP A 56 16.74 -8.84 5.80
N LEU A 57 17.70 -7.91 5.69
CA LEU A 57 17.48 -6.49 5.95
C LEU A 57 16.48 -5.85 4.98
N ASN A 58 16.35 -6.34 3.74
CA ASN A 58 15.42 -5.76 2.78
C ASN A 58 13.98 -6.14 3.13
N SER A 59 13.76 -7.40 3.54
CA SER A 59 12.45 -7.84 4.04
C SER A 59 12.04 -7.09 5.31
N ASP A 60 12.96 -6.91 6.25
CA ASP A 60 12.69 -6.13 7.47
C ASP A 60 12.41 -4.65 7.16
N ALA A 61 13.16 -4.06 6.23
CA ALA A 61 12.91 -2.69 5.76
C ALA A 61 11.55 -2.54 5.08
N ALA A 62 11.16 -3.48 4.22
CA ALA A 62 9.86 -3.47 3.56
C ALA A 62 8.72 -3.54 4.60
N LYS A 63 8.84 -4.41 5.60
CA LYS A 63 7.87 -4.50 6.71
C LYS A 63 7.79 -3.22 7.53
N LEU A 64 8.93 -2.65 7.89
CA LEU A 64 9.00 -1.36 8.60
C LEU A 64 8.23 -0.28 7.84
N ILE A 65 8.52 -0.12 6.54
CA ILE A 65 7.85 0.90 5.72
C ILE A 65 6.36 0.61 5.59
N LEU A 66 5.98 -0.66 5.45
CA LEU A 66 4.57 -1.05 5.41
C LEU A 66 3.84 -0.62 6.69
N HIS A 67 4.38 -0.94 7.87
CA HIS A 67 3.80 -0.57 9.16
C HIS A 67 3.70 0.94 9.35
N ILE A 68 4.67 1.71 8.85
CA ILE A 68 4.62 3.18 8.87
C ILE A 68 3.47 3.71 8.00
N ILE A 69 3.27 3.16 6.81
CA ILE A 69 2.23 3.60 5.87
C ILE A 69 0.84 3.20 6.36
N SER A 70 0.68 1.98 6.87
CA SER A 70 -0.62 1.45 7.26
C SER A 70 -1.03 1.81 8.69
N LYS A 71 -0.07 2.17 9.56
CA LYS A 71 -0.27 2.30 11.01
C LYS A 71 -0.95 1.06 11.62
N THR A 72 -0.71 -0.11 11.05
CA THR A 72 -1.29 -1.38 11.52
C THR A 72 -0.22 -2.19 12.24
N GLU A 73 -0.62 -2.85 13.31
CA GLU A 73 0.18 -3.89 13.97
C GLU A 73 -0.02 -5.24 13.26
N ASP A 74 0.89 -6.19 13.49
CA ASP A 74 0.83 -7.52 12.89
C ASP A 74 -0.37 -8.32 13.43
N ASP A 75 -1.38 -8.51 12.59
CA ASP A 75 -2.49 -9.41 12.88
C ASP A 75 -2.03 -10.88 12.74
N GLU A 76 -2.08 -11.65 13.82
CA GLU A 76 -1.79 -13.10 13.77
C GLU A 76 -2.77 -13.89 12.88
N LYS A 77 -4.00 -13.37 12.69
CA LYS A 77 -5.08 -14.07 11.96
C LYS A 77 -5.85 -13.13 11.04
N PRO A 78 -6.28 -13.61 9.86
CA PRO A 78 -7.14 -12.82 8.97
C PRO A 78 -8.43 -12.37 9.66
N GLY A 79 -8.87 -11.15 9.34
CA GLY A 79 -10.16 -10.64 9.79
C GLY A 79 -11.35 -11.45 9.23
N PRO A 80 -12.56 -11.24 9.77
CA PRO A 80 -13.76 -11.95 9.31
C PRO A 80 -14.00 -11.75 7.81
N GLY A 81 -14.06 -12.84 7.04
CA GLY A 81 -14.27 -12.77 5.58
C GLY A 81 -13.00 -12.64 4.73
N HIS A 82 -11.83 -12.63 5.37
CA HIS A 82 -10.54 -12.63 4.69
C HIS A 82 -9.83 -13.97 4.75
N THR A 83 -9.05 -14.23 3.71
CA THR A 83 -8.19 -15.43 3.59
C THR A 83 -6.74 -15.12 3.95
N LEU A 84 -6.31 -13.88 3.73
CA LEU A 84 -5.00 -13.36 4.08
C LEU A 84 -5.14 -12.24 5.12
N THR A 85 -4.14 -12.06 5.99
CA THR A 85 -4.05 -10.87 6.84
C THR A 85 -3.79 -9.64 5.96
N TYR A 86 -4.05 -8.44 6.47
CA TYR A 86 -3.78 -7.19 5.76
C TYR A 86 -2.32 -7.12 5.30
N GLU A 87 -1.38 -7.38 6.23
CA GLU A 87 0.06 -7.40 5.98
C GLU A 87 0.43 -8.42 4.89
N ARG A 88 -0.10 -9.65 4.94
CA ARG A 88 0.18 -10.68 3.93
C ARG A 88 -0.44 -10.36 2.58
N ALA A 89 -1.63 -9.76 2.56
CA ALA A 89 -2.29 -9.38 1.32
C ALA A 89 -1.46 -8.33 0.56
N ILE A 90 -1.05 -7.26 1.23
CA ILE A 90 -0.29 -6.18 0.61
C ILE A 90 1.17 -6.57 0.32
N SER A 91 1.82 -7.30 1.23
CA SER A 91 3.18 -7.81 1.01
C SER A 91 3.25 -8.73 -0.21
N ASN A 92 2.29 -9.64 -0.37
CA ASN A 92 2.23 -10.50 -1.55
C ASN A 92 1.91 -9.71 -2.83
N VAL A 93 1.13 -8.62 -2.74
CA VAL A 93 0.91 -7.74 -3.90
C VAL A 93 2.22 -7.08 -4.34
N PHE A 94 3.08 -6.68 -3.40
CA PHE A 94 4.41 -6.15 -3.73
C PHE A 94 5.35 -7.22 -4.27
N GLU A 95 5.48 -8.37 -3.57
CA GLU A 95 6.36 -9.48 -3.99
C GLU A 95 6.01 -9.97 -5.40
N TYR A 96 4.71 -10.05 -5.71
CA TYR A 96 4.23 -10.52 -7.00
C TYR A 96 3.81 -9.41 -7.95
N ASN A 97 4.24 -8.15 -7.72
CA ASN A 97 3.84 -7.00 -8.54
C ASN A 97 4.04 -7.27 -10.04
N SER A 98 5.19 -7.82 -10.41
CA SER A 98 5.60 -8.06 -11.79
C SER A 98 4.75 -9.16 -12.41
N THR A 99 4.39 -10.16 -11.61
CA THR A 99 3.45 -11.21 -12.03
C THR A 99 2.06 -10.62 -12.25
N ILE A 100 1.58 -9.75 -11.36
CA ILE A 100 0.26 -9.12 -11.47
C ILE A 100 0.19 -8.21 -12.70
N PHE A 101 1.20 -7.37 -12.93
CA PHE A 101 1.20 -6.39 -14.01
C PHE A 101 1.53 -6.97 -15.39
N LEU A 102 2.39 -7.99 -15.47
CA LEU A 102 2.81 -8.58 -16.74
C LEU A 102 1.92 -9.72 -17.21
N THR A 103 1.10 -10.31 -16.33
CA THR A 103 0.22 -11.42 -16.71
C THR A 103 -1.01 -10.90 -17.48
N PRO A 104 -1.22 -11.32 -18.74
CA PRO A 104 -2.41 -10.93 -19.49
C PRO A 104 -3.71 -11.34 -18.79
N ARG A 105 -4.70 -10.44 -18.77
CA ARG A 105 -6.00 -10.63 -18.08
C ARG A 105 -6.71 -11.97 -18.33
N PRO A 106 -6.73 -12.55 -19.55
CA PRO A 106 -7.39 -13.83 -19.80
C PRO A 106 -6.84 -15.00 -18.97
N ILE A 107 -5.61 -14.87 -18.46
CA ILE A 107 -4.97 -15.87 -17.60
C ILE A 107 -5.43 -15.71 -16.13
N LEU A 108 -5.80 -14.49 -15.72
CA LEU A 108 -6.26 -14.17 -14.36
C LEU A 108 -7.79 -14.27 -14.19
N THR A 109 -8.58 -14.26 -15.28
CA THR A 109 -10.05 -14.33 -15.26
C THR A 109 -10.61 -15.70 -15.67
N PRO A 110 -11.67 -16.22 -15.02
CA PRO A 110 -12.32 -17.44 -15.47
C PRO A 110 -13.06 -17.21 -16.80
N LEU A 111 -12.61 -17.87 -17.86
CA LEU A 111 -13.21 -17.81 -19.21
C LEU A 111 -14.55 -18.58 -19.31
N PRO A 112 -15.48 -18.15 -20.18
CA PRO A 112 -16.74 -18.86 -20.41
C PRO A 112 -16.56 -20.27 -21.00
N PHE A 113 -17.53 -21.11 -20.65
CA PHE A 113 -17.56 -22.57 -20.55
C PHE A 113 -16.99 -23.43 -21.70
N ARG A 114 -16.70 -22.88 -22.89
CA ARG A 114 -16.18 -23.66 -24.05
C ARG A 114 -14.68 -23.54 -24.31
N ALA A 115 -13.99 -22.56 -23.72
CA ALA A 115 -12.52 -22.49 -23.70
C ALA A 115 -11.92 -23.07 -22.40
N HIS A 116 -12.78 -23.41 -21.43
CA HIS A 116 -12.42 -23.87 -20.09
C HIS A 116 -11.63 -25.18 -20.08
N GLN A 117 -11.77 -26.03 -21.10
CA GLN A 117 -11.12 -27.35 -21.12
C GLN A 117 -9.67 -27.31 -21.65
N VAL A 118 -9.23 -26.19 -22.24
CA VAL A 118 -7.85 -26.02 -22.74
C VAL A 118 -7.05 -25.07 -21.85
N VAL A 119 -7.67 -24.06 -21.22
CA VAL A 119 -6.94 -23.03 -20.45
C VAL A 119 -6.82 -23.36 -18.95
N LYS A 120 -7.61 -24.31 -18.43
CA LYS A 120 -7.54 -24.75 -17.02
C LYS A 120 -6.17 -25.33 -16.63
N ASP A 121 -5.40 -25.77 -17.62
CA ASP A 121 -4.08 -26.37 -17.45
C ASP A 121 -2.91 -25.40 -17.75
N TYR A 122 -3.16 -24.17 -18.23
CA TYR A 122 -2.10 -23.30 -18.76
C TYR A 122 -1.61 -22.17 -17.85
N CYS A 123 -2.04 -22.11 -16.59
CA CYS A 123 -1.29 -21.35 -15.59
C CYS A 123 -1.04 -22.17 -14.30
N PRO A 124 -0.16 -23.19 -14.39
CA PRO A 124 0.12 -24.11 -13.28
C PRO A 124 1.09 -23.57 -12.23
N LEU A 125 1.67 -22.37 -12.40
CA LEU A 125 2.63 -21.83 -11.45
C LEU A 125 1.88 -21.25 -10.24
N LYS A 126 2.19 -21.79 -9.05
CA LYS A 126 1.65 -21.34 -7.74
C LYS A 126 1.67 -19.80 -7.61
N ILE A 127 2.67 -19.16 -8.20
CA ILE A 127 2.86 -17.71 -8.22
C ILE A 127 1.64 -16.93 -8.71
N HIS A 128 0.96 -17.33 -9.79
CA HIS A 128 -0.19 -16.58 -10.31
C HIS A 128 -1.43 -16.76 -9.44
N LYS A 129 -1.57 -17.92 -8.78
CA LYS A 129 -2.67 -18.16 -7.84
C LYS A 129 -2.51 -17.28 -6.62
N THR A 130 -1.32 -17.27 -6.03
CA THR A 130 -0.98 -16.44 -4.87
C THR A 130 -1.09 -14.96 -5.22
N ALA A 131 -0.55 -14.53 -6.36
CA ALA A 131 -0.66 -13.16 -6.84
C ALA A 131 -2.11 -12.70 -7.02
N LYS A 132 -2.96 -13.56 -7.62
CA LYS A 132 -4.39 -13.27 -7.81
C LYS A 132 -5.14 -13.18 -6.47
N GLU A 133 -4.89 -14.12 -5.57
CA GLU A 133 -5.51 -14.15 -4.24
C GLU A 133 -5.13 -12.90 -3.45
N ALA A 134 -3.84 -12.59 -3.38
CA ALA A 134 -3.32 -11.39 -2.74
C ALA A 134 -3.95 -10.11 -3.30
N PHE A 135 -4.03 -10.00 -4.63
CA PHE A 135 -4.66 -8.83 -5.27
C PHE A 135 -6.15 -8.68 -4.93
N ILE A 136 -6.90 -9.79 -4.87
CA ILE A 136 -8.31 -9.78 -4.50
C ILE A 136 -8.49 -9.39 -3.02
N GLU A 137 -7.71 -10.01 -2.13
CA GLU A 137 -7.79 -9.76 -0.69
C GLU A 137 -7.38 -8.33 -0.35
N TRP A 138 -6.25 -7.85 -0.90
CA TRP A 138 -5.81 -6.46 -0.76
C TRP A 138 -6.88 -5.47 -1.21
N GLY A 139 -7.50 -5.78 -2.34
CA GLY A 139 -8.57 -4.97 -2.86
C GLY A 139 -9.79 -4.88 -1.95
N ARG A 140 -10.19 -5.98 -1.28
CA ARG A 140 -11.26 -5.96 -0.28
C ARG A 140 -10.89 -5.08 0.91
N TYR A 141 -9.67 -5.21 1.42
CA TYR A 141 -9.17 -4.35 2.50
C TYR A 141 -9.22 -2.86 2.13
N MET A 142 -8.85 -2.52 0.90
CA MET A 142 -8.93 -1.15 0.38
C MET A 142 -10.38 -0.64 0.26
N GLU A 143 -11.31 -1.49 -0.18
CA GLU A 143 -12.75 -1.17 -0.23
C GLU A 143 -13.32 -0.94 1.17
N GLU A 144 -13.00 -1.79 2.13
CA GLU A 144 -13.44 -1.65 3.52
C GLU A 144 -12.88 -0.40 4.20
N MET A 145 -11.59 -0.11 3.96
CA MET A 145 -10.93 1.08 4.46
C MET A 145 -11.60 2.35 3.92
N ARG A 146 -11.88 2.40 2.60
CA ARG A 146 -12.65 3.47 1.97
C ARG A 146 -14.05 3.61 2.57
N ASP A 147 -14.78 2.52 2.71
CA ASP A 147 -16.17 2.54 3.20
C ASP A 147 -16.25 2.98 4.66
N SER A 148 -15.28 2.56 5.48
CA SER A 148 -15.14 3.01 6.87
C SER A 148 -14.87 4.51 6.95
N THR A 149 -13.92 5.01 6.15
CA THR A 149 -13.61 6.45 6.07
C THR A 149 -14.81 7.25 5.55
N ALA A 150 -15.52 6.78 4.53
CA ALA A 150 -16.70 7.47 4.00
C ALA A 150 -17.80 7.61 5.06
N LYS A 151 -18.04 6.56 5.86
CA LYS A 151 -18.98 6.62 7.00
C LYS A 151 -18.53 7.61 8.06
N HIS A 152 -17.23 7.63 8.39
CA HIS A 152 -16.68 8.59 9.34
C HIS A 152 -16.93 10.04 8.88
N LEU A 153 -16.63 10.32 7.61
CA LEU A 153 -16.79 11.65 7.00
C LEU A 153 -18.24 12.12 6.85
N GLN A 154 -19.21 11.20 6.83
CA GLN A 154 -20.63 11.57 6.88
C GLN A 154 -21.06 12.07 8.27
N THR A 155 -20.38 11.61 9.32
CA THR A 155 -20.69 11.96 10.71
C THR A 155 -19.86 13.12 11.25
N GLN A 156 -18.64 13.28 10.73
CA GLN A 156 -17.70 14.33 11.11
C GLN A 156 -17.13 14.94 9.84
N ASP A 157 -17.26 16.27 9.68
CA ASP A 157 -16.66 16.92 8.52
C ASP A 157 -15.13 16.87 8.61
N LEU A 158 -14.50 16.68 7.45
CA LEU A 158 -13.04 16.62 7.34
C LEU A 158 -12.46 17.99 7.66
N LYS A 159 -11.60 18.04 8.68
CA LYS A 159 -10.73 19.20 8.94
C LYS A 159 -9.73 19.35 7.80
N GLU A 160 -9.23 20.56 7.55
CA GLU A 160 -8.25 20.83 6.48
C GLU A 160 -6.99 19.93 6.52
N GLU A 161 -6.69 19.33 7.68
CA GLU A 161 -5.51 18.49 7.95
C GLU A 161 -5.82 16.97 7.85
N GLY A 162 -6.60 16.56 6.87
CA GLY A 162 -6.93 15.16 6.64
C GLY A 162 -5.73 14.32 6.21
N THR A 163 -5.81 13.01 6.42
CA THR A 163 -4.89 12.03 5.83
C THR A 163 -5.15 11.88 4.32
N LEU A 164 -4.16 11.28 3.62
CA LEU A 164 -4.26 11.00 2.19
C LEU A 164 -5.56 10.27 1.83
N LEU A 165 -5.86 9.19 2.55
CA LEU A 165 -7.09 8.42 2.37
C LEU A 165 -8.33 9.29 2.57
N GLU A 166 -8.39 10.10 3.62
CA GLU A 166 -9.56 10.94 3.91
C GLU A 166 -9.82 11.97 2.82
N HIS A 167 -8.78 12.62 2.31
CA HIS A 167 -8.92 13.56 1.19
C HIS A 167 -9.42 12.86 -0.08
N PHE A 168 -8.82 11.72 -0.44
CA PHE A 168 -9.25 10.95 -1.61
C PHE A 168 -10.67 10.40 -1.49
N VAL A 169 -11.08 9.97 -0.29
CA VAL A 169 -12.44 9.48 -0.04
C VAL A 169 -13.44 10.63 -0.06
N LYS A 170 -13.13 11.78 0.55
CA LYS A 170 -14.00 12.98 0.52
C LYS A 170 -14.26 13.42 -0.92
N ASP A 171 -13.21 13.56 -1.72
CA ASP A 171 -13.30 14.10 -3.07
C ASP A 171 -13.80 13.07 -4.10
N GLY A 172 -13.76 11.77 -3.78
CA GLY A 172 -14.26 10.71 -4.64
C GLY A 172 -15.65 10.15 -4.30
N THR A 173 -16.23 10.53 -3.15
CA THR A 173 -17.54 10.00 -2.71
C THR A 173 -18.68 10.97 -3.07
N PRO A 174 -19.69 10.53 -3.84
CA PRO A 174 -20.85 11.35 -4.16
C PRO A 174 -21.57 11.85 -2.89
N GLY A 175 -21.81 13.16 -2.81
CA GLY A 175 -22.42 13.80 -1.64
C GLY A 175 -21.43 14.35 -0.61
N LEU A 176 -20.15 13.96 -0.70
CA LEU A 176 -19.05 14.57 0.08
C LEU A 176 -18.13 15.44 -0.79
N SER A 177 -18.04 15.11 -2.09
CA SER A 177 -17.16 15.78 -3.05
C SER A 177 -17.65 17.18 -3.43
N ILE A 178 -16.72 18.13 -3.55
CA ILE A 178 -16.98 19.45 -4.15
C ILE A 178 -17.05 19.31 -5.69
N PRO A 179 -18.00 19.95 -6.40
CA PRO A 179 -18.19 19.77 -7.85
C PRO A 179 -16.92 19.97 -8.70
N ASP A 180 -16.04 20.90 -8.29
CA ASP A 180 -14.79 21.22 -9.01
C ASP A 180 -13.62 20.27 -8.68
N LEU A 181 -13.78 19.36 -7.71
CA LEU A 181 -12.73 18.44 -7.23
C LEU A 181 -13.14 16.96 -7.30
N SER A 182 -14.23 16.63 -7.99
CA SER A 182 -14.75 15.26 -8.01
C SER A 182 -13.80 14.29 -8.72
N ILE A 183 -13.36 13.27 -8.01
CA ILE A 183 -12.59 12.15 -8.54
C ILE A 183 -13.57 11.00 -8.83
N PRO A 184 -13.43 10.25 -9.95
CA PRO A 184 -14.22 9.05 -10.16
C PRO A 184 -14.07 8.08 -8.99
N GLU A 185 -15.16 7.56 -8.45
CA GLU A 185 -15.12 6.61 -7.32
C GLU A 185 -14.22 5.39 -7.61
N ALA A 186 -14.24 4.94 -8.86
CA ALA A 186 -13.39 3.85 -9.34
C ALA A 186 -11.89 4.18 -9.32
N ALA A 187 -11.49 5.45 -9.29
CA ALA A 187 -10.10 5.89 -9.29
C ALA A 187 -9.53 6.13 -7.87
N ILE A 188 -10.37 6.18 -6.83
CA ILE A 188 -9.92 6.42 -5.44
C ILE A 188 -8.87 5.39 -5.02
N LEU A 189 -9.22 4.11 -5.13
CA LEU A 189 -8.38 3.03 -4.62
C LEU A 189 -7.09 2.85 -5.43
N SER A 190 -7.14 3.06 -6.75
CA SER A 190 -5.94 3.00 -7.59
C SER A 190 -4.99 4.17 -7.30
N ASN A 191 -5.53 5.38 -7.11
CA ASN A 191 -4.75 6.56 -6.77
C ASN A 191 -4.03 6.41 -5.42
N ILE A 192 -4.73 5.91 -4.40
CA ILE A 192 -4.11 5.62 -3.10
C ILE A 192 -3.07 4.50 -3.23
N PHE A 193 -3.41 3.42 -3.96
CA PHE A 193 -2.48 2.31 -4.14
C PHE A 193 -1.16 2.75 -4.79
N ILE A 194 -1.20 3.67 -5.77
CA ILE A 194 0.03 4.19 -6.39
C ILE A 194 0.92 4.90 -5.37
N PHE A 195 0.36 5.67 -4.42
CA PHE A 195 1.14 6.29 -3.36
C PHE A 195 1.77 5.27 -2.42
N ILE A 196 1.01 4.26 -2.01
CA ILE A 196 1.53 3.19 -1.16
C ILE A 196 2.64 2.44 -1.89
N LEU A 197 2.42 2.05 -3.14
CA LEU A 197 3.41 1.35 -3.96
C LEU A 197 4.69 2.16 -4.13
N ALA A 198 4.55 3.44 -4.49
CA ALA A 198 5.68 4.34 -4.66
C ALA A 198 6.46 4.51 -3.36
N GLY A 199 5.76 4.76 -2.24
CA GLY A 199 6.41 4.96 -0.94
C GLY A 199 7.04 3.69 -0.37
N HIS A 200 6.42 2.53 -0.58
CA HIS A 200 6.86 1.26 -0.01
C HIS A 200 8.22 0.82 -0.56
N GLU A 201 8.33 0.65 -1.87
CA GLU A 201 9.56 0.09 -2.48
C GLU A 201 10.74 1.07 -2.41
N THR A 202 10.51 2.37 -2.62
CA THR A 202 11.62 3.33 -2.60
C THR A 202 12.15 3.55 -1.19
N SER A 203 11.27 3.65 -0.19
CA SER A 203 11.71 3.91 1.19
C SER A 203 12.39 2.70 1.80
N ALA A 204 11.93 1.48 1.47
CA ALA A 204 12.60 0.26 1.93
C ALA A 204 14.05 0.21 1.42
N ASN A 205 14.26 0.52 0.13
CA ASN A 205 15.61 0.59 -0.44
C ASN A 205 16.45 1.74 0.15
N ILE A 206 15.85 2.92 0.35
CA ILE A 206 16.51 4.07 0.99
C ILE A 206 16.87 3.77 2.44
N PHE A 207 16.18 2.86 3.12
CA PHE A 207 16.56 2.39 4.45
C PHE A 207 17.67 1.33 4.37
N THR A 208 17.51 0.32 3.51
CA THR A 208 18.45 -0.80 3.39
C THR A 208 19.86 -0.35 2.99
N TYR A 209 20.00 0.49 1.95
CA TYR A 209 21.33 0.83 1.43
C TYR A 209 22.21 1.60 2.43
N PRO A 210 21.74 2.69 3.08
CA PRO A 210 22.52 3.38 4.10
C PRO A 210 22.87 2.48 5.29
N VAL A 211 21.95 1.64 5.76
CA VAL A 211 22.24 0.71 6.87
C VAL A 211 23.39 -0.25 6.52
N ILE A 212 23.38 -0.82 5.30
CA ILE A 212 24.49 -1.66 4.81
C ILE A 212 25.78 -0.85 4.68
N LEU A 213 25.71 0.36 4.13
CA LEU A 213 26.88 1.22 3.93
C LEU A 213 27.52 1.61 5.26
N LEU A 214 26.72 1.94 6.28
CA LEU A 214 27.18 2.23 7.64
C LEU A 214 27.85 1.01 8.25
N ALA A 215 27.26 -0.18 8.11
CA ALA A 215 27.86 -1.43 8.60
C ALA A 215 29.21 -1.75 7.92
N CYS A 216 29.37 -1.38 6.65
CA CYS A 216 30.60 -1.58 5.88
C CYS A 216 31.62 -0.44 6.06
N ARG A 217 31.22 0.69 6.64
CA ARG A 217 32.04 1.91 6.81
C ARG A 217 31.91 2.45 8.24
N PRO A 218 32.59 1.81 9.22
CA PRO A 218 32.53 2.22 10.62
C PRO A 218 32.89 3.69 10.85
N GLU A 219 33.73 4.28 10.00
CA GLU A 219 34.09 5.69 10.06
C GLU A 219 32.87 6.63 9.94
N PHE A 220 31.93 6.33 9.04
CA PHE A 220 30.71 7.11 8.88
C PHE A 220 29.69 6.78 9.96
N GLN A 221 29.66 5.52 10.41
CA GLN A 221 28.79 5.09 11.51
C GLN A 221 29.13 5.83 12.81
N SER A 222 30.41 5.88 13.19
CA SER A 222 30.84 6.60 14.39
C SER A 222 30.56 8.09 14.29
N SER A 223 30.82 8.73 13.13
CA SER A 223 30.51 10.15 12.95
C SER A 223 29.01 10.49 13.00
N LEU A 224 28.13 9.53 12.68
CA LEU A 224 26.68 9.73 12.78
C LEU A 224 26.16 9.60 14.23
N GLN A 225 26.87 8.86 15.08
CA GLN A 225 26.50 8.58 16.47
C GLN A 225 26.96 9.68 17.45
N GLU A 226 27.94 10.49 17.06
CA GLU A 226 28.43 11.67 17.79
C GLU A 226 27.46 12.86 17.69
#